data_AF-A0A955GQD0-F1
#
_entry.id   AF-A0A955GQD0-F1
#
_cell.length_a   1.000
_cell.length_b   1.000
_cell.length_c   1.000
_cell.angle_alpha   90.00
_cell.angle_beta   90.00
_cell.angle_gamma   90.00
#
_symmetry.space_group_name_H-M   'P 1'
#
loop_
_entity.id
_entity.type
_entity.pdbx_description
1 polymer ?
#
loop_
_entity_poly.entity_id
_entity_poly.type
_entity_poly.pdbx_seq_one_letter_code
_entity_poly.pdbx_strand_id
1 'polypeptide(L)'
;MTLFEKIHRWNEERGLPILPFDHKKQVSFIIEELLESTGNFDSISAREKAEDIASEITKDANANPETVIDAFGDIIVFAVGVMVNLGYDPDKVMDEVFKEIDSRKGTIIDGKFVKDPNAERYYADFTDCTIN
;
A
#
# COMPACT_ATOMS: atom_id res chain seq x y z
N MET A 1 8.03 12.78 13.36
CA MET A 1 7.83 11.35 13.10
C MET A 1 8.04 11.13 11.63
N THR A 2 8.96 10.25 11.24
CA THR A 2 9.28 9.94 9.85
C THR A 2 8.14 9.17 9.17
N LEU A 3 8.17 9.10 7.84
CA LEU A 3 7.31 8.24 7.04
C LEU A 3 7.26 6.81 7.59
N PHE A 4 8.43 6.21 7.82
CA PHE A 4 8.53 4.83 8.26
C PHE A 4 8.01 4.61 9.69
N GLU A 5 8.21 5.59 10.58
CA GLU A 5 7.63 5.54 11.93
C GLU A 5 6.10 5.59 11.90
N LYS A 6 5.50 6.38 10.99
CA LYS A 6 4.04 6.41 10.78
C LYS A 6 3.53 5.05 10.30
N ILE A 7 4.19 4.43 9.32
CA ILE A 7 3.82 3.11 8.79
C ILE A 7 3.92 2.04 9.90
N HIS A 8 5.02 2.06 10.66
CA HIS A 8 5.24 1.11 11.74
C HIS A 8 4.14 1.21 12.80
N ARG A 9 3.86 2.43 13.28
CA ARG A 9 2.80 2.67 14.27
C ARG A 9 1.43 2.26 13.73
N TRP A 10 1.13 2.59 12.47
CA TRP A 10 -0.13 2.20 11.83
C TRP A 10 -0.34 0.68 11.82
N ASN A 11 0.74 -0.07 11.56
CA ASN A 11 0.75 -1.52 11.63
C ASN A 11 0.52 -2.01 13.08
N GLU A 12 1.26 -1.46 14.05
CA GLU A 12 1.15 -1.82 15.48
C GLU A 12 -0.26 -1.60 16.03
N GLU A 13 -0.86 -0.44 15.78
CA GLU A 13 -2.21 -0.08 16.24
C GLU A 13 -3.29 -1.05 15.72
N ARG A 14 -3.03 -1.72 14.60
CA ARG A 14 -3.91 -2.69 13.95
C ARG A 14 -3.55 -4.14 14.23
N GLY A 15 -2.53 -4.39 15.07
CA GLY A 15 -2.07 -5.74 15.41
C GLY A 15 -1.50 -6.51 14.23
N LEU A 16 -1.16 -5.84 13.12
CA LEU A 16 -0.62 -6.47 11.92
C LEU A 16 0.76 -7.12 12.12
N PRO A 17 1.67 -6.60 12.98
CA PRO A 17 2.94 -7.24 13.29
C PRO A 17 2.84 -8.61 13.97
N ILE A 18 1.64 -9.01 14.43
CA ILE A 18 1.40 -10.30 15.09
C ILE A 18 1.20 -11.43 14.05
N LEU A 19 0.96 -11.08 12.79
CA LEU A 19 0.67 -12.05 11.74
C LEU A 19 1.95 -12.60 11.10
N PRO A 20 1.99 -13.90 10.75
CA PRO A 20 3.11 -14.46 10.01
C PRO A 20 3.21 -13.82 8.62
N PHE A 21 4.43 -13.73 8.10
CA PHE A 21 4.67 -13.25 6.74
C PHE A 21 3.99 -14.16 5.71
N ASP A 22 3.10 -13.59 4.91
CA ASP A 22 2.44 -14.24 3.78
C ASP A 22 2.87 -13.53 2.48
N HIS A 23 3.80 -14.14 1.74
CA HIS A 23 4.38 -13.55 0.54
C HIS A 23 3.32 -13.23 -0.52
N LYS A 24 2.37 -14.16 -0.74
CA LYS A 24 1.27 -13.97 -1.71
C LYS A 24 0.44 -12.76 -1.31
N LYS A 25 0.10 -12.64 -0.03
CA LYS A 25 -0.73 -11.52 0.45
C LYS A 25 -0.01 -10.18 0.29
N GLN A 26 1.26 -10.09 0.66
CA GLN A 26 2.03 -8.84 0.50
C GLN A 26 2.15 -8.43 -0.97
N VAL A 27 2.41 -9.40 -1.87
CA VAL A 27 2.46 -9.16 -3.32
C VAL A 27 1.12 -8.69 -3.87
N SER A 28 0.00 -9.27 -3.41
CA SER A 28 -1.34 -8.85 -3.86
C SER A 28 -1.64 -7.38 -3.54
N PHE A 29 -1.15 -6.85 -2.43
CA PHE A 29 -1.37 -5.44 -2.08
C PHE A 29 -0.68 -4.49 -3.06
N ILE A 30 0.55 -4.81 -3.47
CA ILE A 30 1.28 -3.99 -4.45
C ILE A 30 0.61 -4.07 -5.83
N ILE A 31 0.20 -5.26 -6.25
CA ILE A 31 -0.49 -5.44 -7.54
C ILE A 31 -1.85 -4.71 -7.55
N GLU A 32 -2.58 -4.71 -6.43
CA GLU A 32 -3.84 -3.96 -6.28
C GLU A 32 -3.60 -2.47 -6.61
N GLU A 33 -2.61 -1.83 -5.99
CA GLU A 33 -2.28 -0.42 -6.24
C GLU A 33 -1.76 -0.17 -7.67
N LEU A 34 -0.97 -1.09 -8.24
CA LEU A 34 -0.52 -1.00 -9.63
C LEU A 34 -1.71 -1.05 -10.61
N LEU A 35 -2.70 -1.91 -10.37
CA LEU A 35 -3.90 -2.00 -11.20
C LEU A 35 -4.75 -0.73 -11.07
N GLU A 36 -4.97 -0.24 -9.85
CA GLU A 36 -5.71 1.00 -9.58
C GLU A 36 -5.04 2.21 -10.27
N SER A 37 -3.70 2.27 -10.29
CA SER A 37 -2.94 3.36 -10.93
C SER A 37 -3.21 3.53 -12.43
N THR A 38 -3.72 2.49 -13.10
CA THR A 38 -4.07 2.54 -14.53
C THR A 38 -5.38 3.27 -14.81
N GLY A 39 -6.21 3.49 -13.80
CA GLY A 39 -7.57 4.02 -13.95
C GLY A 39 -8.57 3.04 -14.58
N ASN A 40 -8.17 1.82 -14.93
CA ASN A 40 -9.03 0.81 -15.55
C ASN A 40 -9.72 -0.11 -14.53
N PHE A 41 -9.30 -0.06 -13.26
CA PHE A 41 -9.79 -0.91 -12.19
C PHE A 41 -10.18 -0.05 -11.00
N ASP A 42 -11.32 -0.38 -10.39
CA ASP A 42 -11.68 0.10 -9.05
C ASP A 42 -11.09 -0.81 -7.97
N SER A 43 -11.25 -0.43 -6.70
CA SER A 43 -10.65 -1.17 -5.58
C SER A 43 -11.19 -2.59 -5.38
N ILE A 44 -12.35 -2.93 -5.96
CA ILE A 44 -12.90 -4.30 -5.87
C ILE A 44 -12.31 -5.15 -6.98
N SER A 45 -12.45 -4.69 -8.23
CA SER A 45 -11.94 -5.39 -9.41
C SER A 45 -10.41 -5.50 -9.44
N ALA A 46 -9.69 -4.49 -8.94
CA ALA A 46 -8.24 -4.53 -8.78
C ALA A 46 -7.83 -5.63 -7.79
N ARG A 47 -8.54 -5.75 -6.67
CA ARG A 47 -8.23 -6.73 -5.62
C ARG A 47 -8.39 -8.17 -6.08
N GLU A 48 -9.51 -8.49 -6.71
CA GLU A 48 -9.76 -9.85 -7.22
C GLU A 48 -8.65 -10.26 -8.21
N LYS A 49 -8.34 -9.37 -9.15
CA LYS A 49 -7.29 -9.62 -10.14
C LYS A 49 -5.89 -9.68 -9.52
N ALA A 50 -5.62 -8.87 -8.51
CA ALA A 50 -4.35 -8.89 -7.80
C ALA A 50 -4.12 -10.19 -7.04
N GLU A 51 -5.16 -10.78 -6.45
CA GLU A 51 -5.06 -12.08 -5.77
C GLU A 51 -4.71 -13.21 -6.75
N ASP A 52 -5.30 -13.20 -7.95
CA ASP A 52 -4.99 -14.17 -9.00
C ASP A 52 -3.54 -14.05 -9.48
N ILE A 53 -3.09 -12.83 -9.83
CA ILE A 53 -1.72 -12.58 -10.31
C ILE A 53 -0.71 -12.92 -9.20
N ALA A 54 -0.98 -12.49 -7.96
CA ALA A 54 -0.10 -12.78 -6.82
C ALA A 54 0.05 -14.30 -6.60
N SER A 55 -1.05 -15.05 -6.72
CA SER A 55 -1.03 -16.51 -6.62
C SER A 55 -0.14 -17.13 -7.70
N GLU A 56 -0.19 -16.63 -8.93
CA GLU A 56 0.65 -17.08 -10.04
C GLU A 56 2.14 -16.78 -9.79
N ILE A 57 2.49 -15.53 -9.43
CA ILE A 57 3.89 -15.13 -9.34
C ILE A 57 4.60 -15.60 -8.06
N THR A 58 3.85 -15.86 -7.00
CA THR A 58 4.40 -16.41 -5.74
C THR A 58 4.34 -17.94 -5.67
N LYS A 59 3.81 -18.58 -6.72
CA LYS A 59 3.74 -20.03 -6.81
C LYS A 59 5.14 -20.63 -6.70
N ASP A 60 5.30 -21.57 -5.77
CA ASP A 60 6.56 -22.27 -5.49
C ASP A 60 7.74 -21.32 -5.13
N ALA A 61 7.45 -20.08 -4.73
CA ALA A 61 8.47 -19.10 -4.35
C ALA A 61 9.27 -19.59 -3.13
N ASN A 62 10.59 -19.55 -3.24
CA ASN A 62 11.54 -20.04 -2.23
C ASN A 62 12.64 -19.03 -1.90
N ALA A 63 12.41 -17.75 -2.20
CA ALA A 63 13.34 -16.66 -1.89
C ALA A 63 13.59 -16.58 -0.38
N ASN A 64 14.83 -16.26 0.00
CA ASN A 64 15.16 -15.99 1.38
C ASN A 64 14.63 -14.59 1.80
N PRO A 65 14.50 -14.30 3.11
CA PRO A 65 13.97 -13.03 3.57
C PRO A 65 14.72 -11.80 3.05
N GLU A 66 16.04 -11.84 2.94
CA GLU A 66 16.84 -10.70 2.46
C GLU A 66 16.54 -10.37 1.00
N THR A 67 16.37 -11.40 0.16
CA THR A 67 15.99 -11.22 -1.26
C THR A 67 14.60 -10.61 -1.38
N VAL A 68 13.67 -11.00 -0.51
CA VAL A 68 12.33 -10.40 -0.47
C VAL A 68 12.42 -8.93 -0.04
N ILE A 69 13.17 -8.61 1.02
CA ILE A 69 13.30 -7.23 1.50
C ILE A 69 13.98 -6.32 0.46
N ASP A 70 15.01 -6.81 -0.24
CA ASP A 70 15.67 -6.09 -1.34
C ASP A 70 14.67 -5.71 -2.44
N ALA A 71 13.91 -6.69 -2.94
CA ALA A 71 12.90 -6.45 -3.97
C ALA A 71 11.80 -5.47 -3.53
N PHE A 72 11.33 -5.55 -2.28
CA PHE A 72 10.34 -4.60 -1.76
C PHE A 72 10.92 -3.20 -1.54
N GLY A 73 12.21 -3.10 -1.24
CA GLY A 73 12.95 -1.84 -1.21
C GLY A 73 13.00 -1.18 -2.60
N ASP A 74 13.34 -1.95 -3.63
CA ASP A 74 13.35 -1.46 -5.02
C ASP A 74 11.98 -0.96 -5.48
N ILE A 75 10.91 -1.65 -5.10
CA ILE A 75 9.53 -1.21 -5.38
C ILE A 75 9.25 0.18 -4.78
N ILE A 76 9.69 0.45 -3.55
CA ILE A 76 9.56 1.77 -2.93
C ILE A 76 10.34 2.82 -3.73
N VAL A 77 11.57 2.49 -4.16
CA VAL A 77 12.38 3.39 -5.00
C VAL A 77 11.64 3.74 -6.29
N PHE A 78 11.06 2.77 -6.98
CA PHE A 78 10.31 3.02 -8.22
C PHE A 78 9.02 3.80 -7.97
N ALA A 79 8.28 3.50 -6.91
CA ALA A 79 7.05 4.22 -6.56
C ALA A 79 7.33 5.71 -6.29
N VAL A 80 8.38 6.00 -5.50
CA VAL A 80 8.84 7.37 -5.24
C VAL A 80 9.32 8.04 -6.53
N GLY A 81 10.07 7.32 -7.36
CA GLY A 81 10.56 7.83 -8.65
C GLY A 81 9.43 8.25 -9.59
N VAL A 82 8.31 7.52 -9.64
CA VAL A 82 7.13 7.89 -10.43
C VAL A 82 6.53 9.22 -9.96
N MET A 83 6.41 9.44 -8.64
CA MET A 83 5.88 10.70 -8.08
C MET A 83 6.75 11.89 -8.52
N VAL A 84 8.08 11.76 -8.41
CA VAL A 84 9.02 12.80 -8.83
C VAL A 84 8.94 13.05 -10.34
N ASN A 85 8.86 11.99 -11.16
CA ASN A 85 8.73 12.12 -12.60
C ASN A 85 7.44 12.83 -13.04
N LEU A 86 6.39 12.74 -12.22
CA LEU A 86 5.13 13.46 -12.43
C LEU A 86 5.13 14.88 -11.83
N GLY A 87 6.24 15.32 -11.22
CA GLY A 87 6.39 16.66 -10.66
C GLY A 87 5.87 16.82 -9.22
N TYR A 88 5.67 15.72 -8.50
CA TYR A 88 5.17 15.71 -7.13
C TYR A 88 6.28 15.46 -6.10
N ASP A 89 6.22 16.19 -5.00
CA ASP A 89 7.05 16.04 -3.81
C ASP A 89 6.55 14.80 -3.04
N PRO A 90 7.35 13.71 -2.99
CA PRO A 90 6.91 12.47 -2.38
C PRO A 90 6.58 12.61 -0.89
N ASP A 91 7.28 13.49 -0.16
CA ASP A 91 7.03 13.66 1.28
C ASP A 91 5.65 14.28 1.52
N LYS A 92 5.29 15.30 0.73
CA LYS A 92 3.97 15.93 0.80
C LYS A 92 2.85 14.98 0.36
N VAL A 93 3.07 14.22 -0.72
CA VAL A 93 2.11 13.19 -1.19
C VAL A 93 1.86 12.18 -0.07
N MET A 94 2.91 11.68 0.57
CA MET A 94 2.76 10.72 1.65
C MET A 94 2.03 11.30 2.86
N ASP A 95 2.27 12.56 3.22
CA ASP A 95 1.53 13.23 4.30
C ASP A 95 0.02 13.27 4.04
N GLU A 96 -0.40 13.54 2.80
CA GLU A 96 -1.81 13.51 2.39
C GLU A 96 -2.41 12.11 2.41
N VAL A 97 -1.66 11.12 1.91
CA VAL A 97 -2.07 9.71 1.95
C VAL A 97 -2.25 9.23 3.40
N PHE A 98 -1.39 9.65 4.34
CA PHE A 98 -1.59 9.32 5.76
C PHE A 98 -2.84 9.94 6.35
N LYS A 99 -3.15 11.20 6.03
CA LYS A 99 -4.39 11.83 6.50
C LYS A 99 -5.60 11.01 6.05
N GLU A 100 -5.58 10.54 4.80
CA GLU A 100 -6.65 9.67 4.31
C GLU A 100 -6.67 8.35 5.09
N ILE A 101 -5.54 7.66 5.21
CA ILE A 101 -5.45 6.37 5.90
C ILE A 101 -5.90 6.46 7.37
N ASP A 102 -5.48 7.50 8.10
CA ASP A 102 -5.82 7.73 9.50
C ASP A 102 -7.30 8.12 9.68
N SER A 103 -7.91 8.74 8.66
CA SER A 103 -9.34 9.02 8.68
C SER A 103 -10.20 7.75 8.52
N ARG A 104 -9.65 6.69 7.92
CA ARG A 104 -10.40 5.45 7.62
C ARG A 104 -10.88 4.78 8.91
N LYS A 105 -12.16 4.45 8.94
CA LYS A 105 -12.76 3.55 9.93
C LYS A 105 -12.94 2.17 9.34
N GLY A 106 -12.89 1.15 10.18
CA GLY A 106 -12.92 -0.24 9.73
C GLY A 106 -12.54 -1.22 10.83
N THR A 107 -12.50 -2.49 10.47
CA THR A 107 -12.15 -3.60 11.36
C THR A 107 -11.11 -4.50 10.71
N ILE A 108 -10.37 -5.25 11.52
CA ILE A 108 -9.45 -6.27 11.02
C ILE A 108 -10.24 -7.56 10.82
N ILE A 109 -10.24 -8.09 9.59
CA ILE A 109 -10.83 -9.37 9.23
C ILE A 109 -9.73 -10.17 8.52
N ASP A 110 -9.41 -11.36 9.03
CA ASP A 110 -8.37 -12.26 8.49
C ASP A 110 -7.03 -11.56 8.25
N GLY A 111 -6.64 -10.70 9.19
CA GLY A 111 -5.38 -9.97 9.14
C GLY A 111 -5.32 -8.85 8.10
N LYS A 112 -6.44 -8.52 7.43
CA LYS A 112 -6.57 -7.35 6.56
C LYS A 112 -7.46 -6.31 7.22
N PHE A 113 -7.07 -5.04 7.12
CA PHE A 113 -7.97 -3.94 7.48
C PHE A 113 -9.06 -3.78 6.42
N VAL A 114 -10.30 -4.08 6.81
CA VAL A 114 -11.50 -3.95 5.99
C VAL A 114 -12.17 -2.62 6.31
N LYS A 115 -12.31 -1.78 5.28
CA LYS A 115 -12.85 -0.41 5.38
C LYS A 115 -14.35 -0.47 5.64
N ASP A 116 -14.85 0.39 6.53
CA ASP A 116 -16.29 0.64 6.67
C ASP A 116 -16.78 1.49 5.48
N PRO A 117 -17.66 0.98 4.62
CA PRO A 117 -18.13 1.73 3.45
C PRO A 117 -19.00 2.95 3.78
N ASN A 118 -19.55 3.02 5.00
CA ASN A 118 -20.45 4.10 5.41
C ASN A 118 -19.75 5.19 6.24
N ALA A 119 -18.47 5.00 6.57
CA ALA A 119 -17.73 5.97 7.35
C ALA A 119 -17.34 7.19 6.50
N GLU A 120 -17.54 8.39 7.04
CA GLU A 120 -16.91 9.58 6.48
C GLU A 120 -15.39 9.42 6.50
N ARG A 121 -14.76 9.79 5.39
CA ARG A 121 -13.31 9.74 5.23
C ARG A 121 -12.79 10.99 4.55
N TYR A 122 -11.55 11.31 4.89
CA TYR A 122 -10.76 12.26 4.15
C TYR A 122 -10.26 11.62 2.84
N TYR A 123 -10.22 12.41 1.77
CA TYR A 123 -9.58 12.04 0.51
C TYR A 123 -8.31 12.88 0.39
N ALA A 124 -7.19 12.24 0.09
CA ALA A 124 -5.91 12.93 -0.06
C ALA A 124 -6.01 14.09 -1.08
N ASP A 125 -5.55 15.29 -0.68
CA ASP A 125 -5.55 16.48 -1.54
C ASP A 125 -4.14 16.79 -2.02
N PHE A 126 -3.85 16.45 -3.28
CA PHE A 126 -2.52 16.63 -3.85
C PHE A 126 -2.27 18.03 -4.44
N THR A 127 -3.18 18.99 -4.25
CA THR A 127 -3.08 20.32 -4.88
C THR A 127 -1.77 21.04 -4.53
N ASP A 128 -1.31 20.93 -3.29
CA ASP A 128 -0.07 21.59 -2.80
C ASP A 128 1.14 20.64 -2.73
N CYS A 129 1.02 19.45 -3.34
CA CYS A 129 2.05 18.41 -3.30
C CYS A 129 3.08 18.51 -4.43
N THR A 130 3.05 19.55 -5.26
CA THR A 130 4.03 19.70 -6.35
C THR A 130 5.42 20.10 -5.86
N ILE A 131 6.44 19.68 -6.61
CA ILE A 131 7.83 20.16 -6.48
C ILE A 131 7.85 21.57 -7.09
N ASN A 132 7.53 22.59 -6.30
CA ASN A 132 7.68 23.99 -6.71
C ASN A 132 9.14 24.42 -6.68
#